data_AF-A0A511TB83-F1
#
_entry.id   AF-A0A511TB83-F1
#
_cell.length_a   1.000
_cell.length_b   1.000
_cell.length_c   1.000
_cell.angle_alpha   90.00
_cell.angle_beta   90.00
_cell.angle_gamma   90.00
#
_symmetry.space_group_name_H-M   'P 1'
#
loop_
_entity.id
_entity.type
_entity.pdbx_description
1 polymer ?
#
loop_
_entity_poly.entity_id
_entity_poly.type
_entity_poly.pdbx_seq_one_letter_code
_entity_poly.pdbx_strand_id
1 'polypeptide(L)'
;MTRFVDWYNTEHRHSAIRFVTPDDRHFGRETALLARRHGVYQRARVRHPERWSRGTRDWSPVGPVRLNPAPNLISLPQEVRDAG
;
A
#
# COMPACT_ATOMS: atom_id res chain seq x y z
N MET A 1 24.62 12.04 -3.64
CA MET A 1 23.28 11.89 -3.00
C MET A 1 22.25 11.24 -3.92
N THR A 2 22.34 11.40 -5.25
CA THR A 2 21.45 10.77 -6.25
C THR A 2 21.35 9.25 -6.08
N ARG A 3 22.48 8.53 -6.01
CA ARG A 3 22.48 7.05 -5.91
C ARG A 3 21.65 6.49 -4.74
N PHE A 4 21.68 7.13 -3.57
CA PHE A 4 20.87 6.66 -2.44
C PHE A 4 19.38 6.86 -2.71
N VAL A 5 19.00 8.04 -3.23
CA VAL A 5 17.60 8.37 -3.55
C VAL A 5 17.06 7.45 -4.63
N ASP A 6 17.85 7.21 -5.68
CA ASP A 6 17.47 6.33 -6.79
C ASP A 6 17.24 4.91 -6.27
N TRP A 7 18.19 4.36 -5.52
CA TRP A 7 18.06 3.05 -4.91
C TRP A 7 16.88 2.96 -3.93
N TYR A 8 16.71 3.95 -3.05
CA TYR A 8 15.64 3.98 -2.04
C TYR A 8 14.25 3.93 -2.69
N ASN A 9 14.08 4.65 -3.81
CA ASN A 9 12.80 4.77 -4.50
C ASN A 9 12.53 3.62 -5.48
N THR A 10 13.55 3.05 -6.11
CA THR A 10 13.35 2.13 -7.25
C THR A 10 13.80 0.68 -6.99
N GLU A 11 14.65 0.45 -5.98
CA GLU A 11 15.23 -0.88 -5.71
C GLU A 11 14.92 -1.37 -4.30
N HIS A 12 15.03 -0.49 -3.30
CA HIS A 12 14.84 -0.85 -1.91
C HIS A 12 13.36 -1.14 -1.63
N ARG A 13 13.11 -2.35 -1.10
CA ARG A 13 11.77 -2.82 -0.76
C ARG A 13 11.47 -2.56 0.70
N HIS A 14 10.50 -1.68 0.94
CA HIS A 14 10.19 -1.20 2.29
C HIS A 14 9.18 -2.10 2.97
N SER A 15 9.52 -2.59 4.16
CA SER A 15 8.64 -3.48 4.94
C SER A 15 7.29 -2.84 5.27
N ALA A 16 7.27 -1.52 5.53
CA ALA A 16 6.07 -0.75 5.84
C ALA A 16 5.01 -0.77 4.71
N ILE A 17 5.45 -0.90 3.46
CA ILE A 17 4.58 -1.02 2.27
C ILE A 17 4.66 -2.42 1.66
N ARG A 18 4.75 -3.45 2.51
CA ARG A 18 4.70 -4.87 2.10
C ARG A 18 5.79 -5.25 1.08
N PHE A 19 6.99 -4.70 1.28
CA PHE A 19 8.18 -4.97 0.48
C PHE A 19 8.01 -4.62 -1.02
N VAL A 20 7.25 -3.56 -1.31
CA VAL A 20 7.28 -2.90 -2.62
C VAL A 20 8.20 -1.67 -2.56
N THR A 21 8.56 -1.15 -3.72
CA THR A 21 9.35 0.09 -3.80
C THR A 21 8.40 1.30 -3.76
N PRO A 22 8.85 2.48 -3.33
CA PRO A 22 8.05 3.70 -3.40
C PRO A 22 7.58 3.99 -4.83
N ASP A 23 8.43 3.72 -5.82
CA ASP A 23 8.10 3.87 -7.25
C ASP A 23 6.97 2.92 -7.68
N ASP A 24 7.02 1.64 -7.30
CA ASP A 24 5.94 0.68 -7.59
C ASP A 24 4.60 1.10 -7.02
N ARG A 25 4.60 1.65 -5.80
CA ARG A 25 3.40 2.16 -5.17
C ARG A 25 2.90 3.44 -5.84
N HIS A 26 3.81 4.36 -6.15
CA HIS A 26 3.48 5.63 -6.80
C HIS A 26 2.78 5.41 -8.15
N PHE A 27 3.27 4.46 -8.95
CA PHE A 27 2.69 4.11 -10.23
C PHE A 27 1.62 3.01 -10.16
N GLY A 28 1.16 2.62 -8.96
CA GLY A 28 0.07 1.65 -8.77
C GLY A 28 0.39 0.20 -9.15
N ARG A 29 1.66 -0.12 -9.42
CA ARG A 29 2.11 -1.49 -9.77
C ARG A 29 2.08 -2.45 -8.58
N GLU A 30 1.98 -1.93 -7.36
CA GLU A 30 1.98 -2.74 -6.13
C GLU A 30 0.89 -3.82 -6.13
N THR A 31 -0.31 -3.54 -6.64
CA THR A 31 -1.43 -4.48 -6.60
C THR A 31 -1.13 -5.79 -7.34
N ALA A 32 -0.67 -5.69 -8.58
CA ALA A 32 -0.33 -6.86 -9.40
C ALA A 32 0.86 -7.64 -8.81
N LEU A 33 1.87 -6.92 -8.33
CA LEU A 33 3.07 -7.51 -7.74
C LEU A 33 2.76 -8.26 -6.43
N LEU A 34 1.94 -7.67 -5.57
CA LEU A 34 1.50 -8.28 -4.32
C LEU A 34 0.58 -9.48 -4.55
N ALA A 35 -0.35 -9.41 -5.50
CA ALA A 35 -1.19 -10.55 -5.89
C ALA A 35 -0.36 -11.74 -6.38
N ARG A 36 0.67 -11.49 -7.22
CA ARG A 36 1.60 -12.53 -7.67
C ARG A 36 2.35 -13.17 -6.50
N ARG A 37 2.86 -12.36 -5.57
CA ARG A 37 3.55 -12.87 -4.36
C ARG A 37 2.62 -13.71 -3.49
N HIS A 38 1.38 -13.27 -3.30
CA HIS A 38 0.37 -14.03 -2.58
C HIS A 38 0.22 -15.43 -3.18
N GLY A 39 0.05 -15.54 -4.50
CA GLY A 39 -0.07 -16.82 -5.19
C GLY A 39 1.15 -17.74 -5.02
N VAL A 40 2.36 -17.17 -5.06
CA VAL A 40 3.61 -17.93 -4.81
C VAL A 40 3.63 -18.50 -3.39
N TYR A 41 3.33 -17.68 -2.39
CA TYR A 41 3.34 -18.11 -0.99
C TYR A 41 2.25 -19.13 -0.69
N GLN A 42 1.06 -19.00 -1.28
CA GLN A 42 0.01 -20.00 -1.12
C GLN A 42 0.43 -21.35 -1.71
N ARG A 43 0.98 -21.37 -2.93
CA ARG A 43 1.49 -22.61 -3.55
C ARG A 43 2.60 -23.25 -2.73
N ALA A 44 3.54 -22.44 -2.24
CA ALA A 44 4.62 -22.92 -1.38
C ALA A 44 4.06 -23.56 -0.10
N ARG A 45 3.06 -22.91 0.53
CA ARG A 45 2.40 -23.43 1.74
C ARG A 45 1.68 -24.75 1.49
N VAL A 46 0.95 -24.87 0.37
CA VAL A 46 0.28 -26.13 0.01
C VAL A 46 1.29 -27.26 -0.21
N ARG A 47 2.46 -26.95 -0.77
CA ARG A 47 3.48 -27.96 -1.08
C ARG A 47 4.18 -28.52 0.17
N HIS A 48 4.39 -27.69 1.19
CA HIS A 48 5.18 -28.05 2.38
C HIS A 48 4.55 -27.54 3.69
N PRO A 49 3.28 -27.88 4.00
CA PRO A 49 2.54 -27.29 5.12
C PRO A 49 3.28 -27.36 6.47
N GLU A 50 4.13 -28.37 6.68
CA GLU A 50 4.98 -28.55 7.86
C GLU A 50 5.93 -27.38 8.13
N ARG A 51 6.29 -26.60 7.11
CA ARG A 51 7.17 -25.41 7.26
C ARG A 51 6.44 -24.17 7.77
N TRP A 52 5.11 -24.19 7.86
CA TRP A 52 4.31 -23.04 8.26
C TRP A 52 3.57 -23.30 9.58
N SER A 53 4.01 -22.63 10.64
CA SER A 53 3.29 -22.62 11.94
C SER A 53 2.09 -21.66 11.95
N ARG A 54 1.99 -20.74 10.97
CA ARG A 54 0.93 -19.74 10.84
C ARG A 54 0.57 -19.52 9.37
N GLY A 55 -0.37 -18.61 9.11
CA GLY A 55 -0.69 -18.13 7.76
C GLY A 55 0.52 -17.55 7.01
N THR A 56 0.38 -17.41 5.70
CA THR A 56 1.38 -16.70 4.89
C THR A 56 1.45 -15.23 5.28
N ARG A 57 2.56 -14.56 4.96
CA ARG A 57 2.66 -13.11 5.10
C ARG A 57 1.49 -12.42 4.40
N ASP A 58 1.02 -11.32 5.00
CA ASP A 58 -0.01 -10.49 4.42
C ASP A 58 0.55 -9.73 3.20
N TRP A 59 -0.05 -10.03 2.05
CA TRP A 59 0.27 -9.47 0.75
C TRP A 59 -0.89 -8.61 0.21
N SER A 60 -1.76 -8.06 1.06
CA SER A 60 -2.70 -7.02 0.63
C SER A 60 -1.98 -5.69 0.39
N PRO A 61 -2.42 -4.85 -0.56
CA PRO A 61 -1.95 -3.47 -0.67
C PRO A 61 -2.18 -2.70 0.63
N VAL A 62 -1.26 -1.78 0.97
CA VAL A 62 -1.48 -0.86 2.09
C VAL A 62 -2.43 0.24 1.64
N GLY A 63 -3.44 0.54 2.45
CA GLY A 63 -4.41 1.60 2.17
C GLY A 63 -3.76 3.00 2.06
N PRO A 64 -4.53 4.01 1.61
CA PRO A 64 -4.05 5.38 1.55
C PRO A 64 -3.68 5.90 2.94
N VAL A 65 -2.57 6.62 3.04
CA VAL A 65 -2.14 7.34 4.25
C VAL A 65 -2.14 8.83 3.93
N ARG A 66 -2.69 9.66 4.82
CA ARG A 66 -2.68 11.13 4.69
C ARG A 66 -1.74 11.72 5.74
N LEU A 67 -0.91 12.67 5.32
CA LEU A 67 0.00 13.40 6.21
C LEU A 67 -0.71 14.52 6.98
N ASN A 68 -1.81 15.04 6.43
CA ASN A 68 -2.61 16.09 7.05
C ASN A 68 -3.92 15.50 7.59
N PRO A 69 -4.42 15.98 8.74
CA PRO A 69 -5.74 15.62 9.22
C PRO A 69 -6.79 15.93 8.13
N ALA A 70 -7.87 15.14 8.09
CA ALA A 70 -8.98 15.45 7.20
C ALA A 70 -9.44 16.89 7.47
N PRO A 71 -9.76 17.69 6.43
CA PRO A 71 -10.38 18.99 6.63
C PRO A 71 -11.54 18.80 7.61
N ASN A 72 -11.57 19.57 8.69
CA ASN A 72 -12.74 19.62 9.54
C ASN A 72 -13.87 20.17 8.67
N LEU A 73 -14.71 19.28 8.13
CA LEU A 73 -15.93 19.63 7.44
C LEU A 73 -16.91 20.15 8.51
N ILE A 74 -16.57 21.28 9.13
CA ILE A 74 -17.58 22.15 9.73
C ILE A 74 -18.41 22.55 8.52
N SER A 75 -19.62 21.97 8.48
CA SER A 75 -20.65 22.18 7.46
C SER A 75 -20.56 23.58 6.89
N LEU A 76 -20.23 23.70 5.59
CA LEU A 76 -20.43 24.94 4.86
C LEU A 76 -21.86 25.40 5.16
N PRO A 77 -22.07 26.62 5.69
CA PRO A 77 -23.42 27.14 5.85
C PRO A 77 -24.11 27.01 4.49
N GLN A 78 -25.28 26.37 4.48
CA GLN A 78 -26.16 26.39 3.33
C GLN A 78 -26.36 27.87 2.99
N GLU A 79 -25.89 28.33 1.82
CA GLU A 79 -26.34 29.60 1.29
C GLU A 79 -27.86 29.53 1.23
N VAL A 80 -28.50 30.27 2.13
CA VAL A 80 -29.92 30.58 2.06
C VAL A 80 -30.08 31.46 0.82
N ARG A 81 -30.35 30.81 -0.32
CA ARG A 81 -31.05 31.43 -1.42
C ARG A 81 -32.50 31.52 -1.00
N ASP A 82 -32.95 32.72 -0.63
CA ASP A 82 -34.32 33.26 -0.63
C ASP A 82 -34.21 34.67 -0.02
N ALA A 83 -34.90 35.74 -0.39
CA ALA A 83 -35.74 36.17 -1.50
C ALA A 83 -36.00 37.68 -1.21
N GLY A 84 -36.12 38.54 -2.22
CA GLY A 84 -36.54 39.94 -2.05
C GLY A 84 -35.86 40.92 -2.99
#